data_AF-A0A8T1RV48-F1
#
_entry.id   AF-A0A8T1RV48-F1
#
_cell.length_a   1.000
_cell.length_b   1.000
_cell.length_c   1.000
_cell.angle_alpha   90.00
_cell.angle_beta   90.00
_cell.angle_gamma   90.00
#
_symmetry.space_group_name_H-M   'P 1'
#
loop_
_entity.id
_entity.type
_entity.pdbx_description
1 polymer ?
#
loop_
_entity_poly.entity_id
_entity_poly.type
_entity_poly.pdbx_seq_one_letter_code
_entity_poly.pdbx_strand_id
1 'polypeptide(L)'
;MGCSSDEDTDISESEIDEYEGKSYEELKNGNHSFKNSDETFSCPYCPKKKKRVYQYKELLQHASGVGKSSSEKRNTKEKANHLALVKYLENDLAGPSKPAGKSDPPIDCDHDEKIVWPWTGIVVNIPTRRTDEGRYVGESGSKMRDEFKSRGFNPIRVHPLWNFRGHSGSAIVEFHKDWPGLHNAMSFERAYEADHHGKKDWYAKNSQKSGLYAWVARADDYHSTEIVGDHLRKIGDVRTISEIMEEEARKQDKLISNLTSTIELKNRHLKEMEERCSQTSVSLRNLIEEKDKLLQAYNEDIRKRQMSARDHFQRIFNDHEKIKLQLESQKKELEVRGIELEKRDAHNENESRKLAEEIEKNAIRNSSLQLASLEQEKADVNVLKLAEDQKRQKEKLHNRIILLEKQLDAKQALELEIEGLRGQLNVMKHMGDDEDVEVLMKVEAILKQLREKEGELEHLEALNQALIVQERKSNVELQDARKELISGLNEIAGRGDIGVKRMGELDNKPFHQVMKRKYNEDEADERASELCSLWEEYLKDPDWHPLKVTMVEGKHQNVIDAEDDKLKGLRNELGDEVYKAVTTALMEINEYNPSGRYITSELWNYREGKRATLEEGVIFILNQWRIAKRKRGMS
;
A
#
# COMPACT_ATOMS: atom_id res chain seq x y z
N MET A 1 62.99 -3.90 -0.04
CA MET A 1 63.00 -2.52 -0.56
C MET A 1 62.73 -2.61 -2.05
N GLY A 2 61.67 -2.05 -2.65
CA GLY A 2 60.39 -1.58 -2.15
C GLY A 2 59.31 -2.03 -3.15
N CYS A 3 58.08 -2.19 -2.67
CA CYS A 3 56.89 -2.37 -3.49
C CYS A 3 56.70 -1.19 -4.44
N SER A 4 56.46 -1.44 -5.73
CA SER A 4 55.55 -0.61 -6.54
C SER A 4 54.47 -1.54 -7.05
N SER A 5 53.29 -1.38 -6.44
CA SER A 5 52.02 -1.86 -6.94
C SER A 5 51.63 -0.87 -8.04
N ASP A 6 52.06 -1.13 -9.28
CA ASP A 6 51.59 -0.35 -10.42
C ASP A 6 50.16 -0.82 -10.72
N GLU A 7 49.25 0.14 -10.59
CA GLU A 7 47.81 0.03 -10.75
C GLU A 7 47.44 -0.59 -12.11
N ASP A 8 46.69 -1.69 -12.08
CA ASP A 8 46.07 -2.31 -13.25
C ASP A 8 45.03 -1.34 -13.84
N THR A 9 45.45 -0.55 -14.81
CA THR A 9 44.53 0.20 -15.66
C THR A 9 44.03 -0.77 -16.73
N ASP A 10 42.74 -1.11 -16.69
CA ASP A 10 42.07 -2.00 -17.65
C ASP A 10 42.06 -1.33 -19.04
N ILE A 11 42.99 -1.75 -19.90
CA ILE A 11 43.14 -1.26 -21.28
C ILE A 11 42.16 -2.05 -22.18
N SER A 12 41.32 -1.32 -22.91
CA SER A 12 40.29 -1.85 -23.82
C SER A 12 40.91 -2.59 -25.02
N GLU A 13 40.23 -3.61 -25.54
CA GLU A 13 40.66 -4.34 -26.76
C GLU A 13 40.84 -3.43 -27.98
N SER A 14 40.21 -2.25 -28.00
CA SER A 14 40.34 -1.24 -29.06
C SER A 14 41.70 -0.52 -29.09
N GLU A 15 42.54 -0.67 -28.05
CA GLU A 15 43.83 0.04 -27.92
C GLU A 15 45.04 -0.87 -28.20
N ILE A 16 44.81 -2.14 -28.54
CA ILE A 16 45.86 -3.15 -28.78
C ILE A 16 46.80 -2.73 -29.93
N ASP A 17 46.26 -2.18 -31.02
CA ASP A 17 47.06 -1.78 -32.19
C ASP A 17 47.99 -0.60 -31.89
N GLU A 18 47.53 0.35 -31.05
CA GLU A 18 48.35 1.51 -30.65
C GLU A 18 49.48 1.07 -29.70
N TYR A 19 49.20 0.11 -28.82
CA TYR A 19 50.20 -0.46 -27.90
C TYR A 19 51.19 -1.39 -28.61
N GLU A 20 50.74 -2.14 -29.63
CA GLU A 20 51.60 -2.92 -30.52
C GLU A 20 52.61 -2.01 -31.23
N GLY A 21 52.14 -0.87 -31.77
CA GLY A 21 53.01 0.10 -32.42
C GLY A 21 54.09 0.67 -31.50
N LYS A 22 53.72 1.08 -30.28
CA LYS A 22 54.68 1.58 -29.27
C LYS A 22 55.71 0.51 -28.89
N SER A 23 55.26 -0.72 -28.64
CA SER A 23 56.11 -1.84 -28.26
C SER A 23 57.05 -2.29 -29.39
N TYR A 24 56.61 -2.20 -30.64
CA TYR A 24 57.43 -2.48 -31.82
C TYR A 24 58.55 -1.45 -32.00
N GLU A 25 58.24 -0.15 -31.80
CA GLU A 25 59.26 0.90 -31.81
C GLU A 25 60.25 0.78 -30.63
N GLU A 26 59.79 0.35 -29.45
CA GLU A 26 60.69 0.05 -28.31
C GLU A 26 61.64 -1.11 -28.60
N LEU A 27 61.19 -2.17 -29.29
CA LEU A 27 62.03 -3.29 -29.73
C LEU A 27 63.06 -2.87 -30.79
N LYS A 28 62.72 -1.88 -31.62
CA LYS A 28 63.60 -1.33 -32.66
C LYS A 28 64.64 -0.37 -32.10
N ASN A 29 64.27 0.43 -31.09
CA ASN A 29 65.11 1.48 -30.51
C ASN A 29 65.91 1.02 -29.29
N GLY A 30 65.46 0.00 -28.58
CA GLY A 30 66.14 -0.51 -27.39
C GLY A 30 67.10 -1.65 -27.69
N ASN A 31 68.26 -1.64 -27.03
CA ASN A 31 69.28 -2.68 -27.09
C ASN A 31 68.81 -3.93 -26.30
N HIS A 32 67.76 -4.61 -26.78
CA HIS A 32 67.11 -5.71 -26.05
C HIS A 32 67.91 -7.01 -26.22
N SER A 33 68.51 -7.49 -25.14
CA SER A 33 69.33 -8.71 -25.08
C SER A 33 68.48 -10.00 -25.11
N PHE A 34 67.75 -10.25 -26.20
CA PHE A 34 66.94 -11.47 -26.35
C PHE A 34 67.57 -12.52 -27.30
N LYS A 35 68.67 -12.17 -27.98
CA LYS A 35 69.53 -13.11 -28.72
C LYS A 35 70.64 -13.59 -27.80
N ASN A 36 70.62 -14.87 -27.43
CA ASN A 36 71.63 -15.48 -26.55
C ASN A 36 72.82 -16.07 -27.34
N SER A 37 72.56 -16.54 -28.57
CA SER A 37 73.56 -17.00 -29.55
C SER A 37 72.99 -16.87 -30.98
N ASP A 38 73.76 -17.21 -32.04
CA ASP A 38 73.30 -17.09 -33.43
C ASP A 38 72.05 -17.91 -33.78
N GLU A 39 71.71 -18.93 -32.98
CA GLU A 39 70.55 -19.81 -33.22
C GLU A 39 69.52 -19.83 -32.08
N THR A 40 69.80 -19.16 -30.95
CA THR A 40 68.94 -19.23 -29.75
C THR A 40 68.47 -17.87 -29.23
N PHE A 41 67.15 -17.78 -29.02
CA PHE A 41 66.44 -16.58 -28.61
C PHE A 41 65.62 -16.82 -27.34
N SER A 42 65.35 -15.76 -26.57
CA SER A 42 64.47 -15.77 -25.39
C SER A 42 63.32 -14.79 -25.58
N CYS A 43 62.13 -15.09 -25.05
CA CYS A 43 61.02 -14.13 -25.11
C CYS A 43 61.20 -13.06 -24.00
N PRO A 44 61.38 -11.77 -24.35
CA PRO A 44 61.60 -10.71 -23.36
C PRO A 44 60.39 -10.47 -22.45
N TYR A 45 59.18 -10.83 -22.91
CA TYR A 45 57.92 -10.61 -22.19
C TYR A 45 57.47 -11.83 -21.34
N CYS A 46 58.20 -12.95 -21.37
CA CYS A 46 57.84 -14.18 -20.64
C CYS A 46 58.98 -14.72 -19.74
N PRO A 47 59.52 -13.95 -18.77
CA PRO A 47 60.71 -14.35 -18.00
C PRO A 47 60.49 -15.54 -17.05
N LYS A 48 59.23 -15.85 -16.66
CA LYS A 48 58.89 -16.84 -15.62
C LYS A 48 58.49 -18.24 -16.15
N LYS A 49 58.58 -18.53 -17.45
CA LYS A 49 58.12 -19.82 -18.04
C LYS A 49 59.22 -20.91 -18.07
N LYS A 50 58.80 -22.18 -18.05
CA LYS A 50 59.67 -23.39 -17.99
C LYS A 50 60.63 -23.55 -19.18
N LYS A 51 60.30 -23.06 -20.38
CA LYS A 51 61.20 -23.05 -21.55
C LYS A 51 61.75 -21.62 -21.72
N ARG A 52 63.05 -21.44 -21.47
CA ARG A 52 63.73 -20.12 -21.50
C ARG A 52 64.42 -19.81 -22.83
N VAL A 53 64.61 -20.82 -23.67
CA VAL A 53 65.39 -20.75 -24.90
C VAL A 53 64.58 -21.34 -26.06
N TYR A 54 64.51 -20.61 -27.16
CA TYR A 54 63.71 -20.89 -28.36
C TYR A 54 64.61 -20.80 -29.60
N GLN A 55 64.41 -21.67 -30.60
CA GLN A 55 64.89 -21.40 -31.96
C GLN A 55 64.02 -20.34 -32.64
N TYR A 56 64.50 -19.69 -33.72
CA TYR A 56 63.76 -18.63 -34.43
C TYR A 56 62.30 -19.01 -34.74
N LYS A 57 62.06 -20.19 -35.33
CA LYS A 57 60.72 -20.68 -35.66
C LYS A 57 59.86 -20.94 -34.41
N GLU A 58 60.47 -21.43 -33.33
CA GLU A 58 59.76 -21.69 -32.07
C GLU A 58 59.40 -20.40 -31.33
N LEU A 59 60.25 -19.37 -31.39
CA LEU A 59 59.98 -18.07 -30.80
C LEU A 59 58.86 -17.36 -31.56
N LEU A 60 58.88 -17.40 -32.89
CA LEU A 60 57.83 -16.84 -33.73
C LEU A 60 56.47 -17.49 -33.43
N GLN A 61 56.45 -18.82 -33.30
CA GLN A 61 55.24 -19.56 -32.93
C GLN A 61 54.77 -19.25 -31.51
N HIS A 62 55.69 -19.12 -30.56
CA HIS A 62 55.38 -18.72 -29.18
C HIS A 62 54.76 -17.32 -29.13
N ALA A 63 55.39 -16.34 -29.77
CA ALA A 63 54.92 -14.95 -29.79
C ALA A 63 53.56 -14.83 -30.48
N SER A 64 53.39 -15.47 -31.64
CA SER A 64 52.12 -15.51 -32.38
C SER A 64 51.00 -16.19 -31.58
N GLY A 65 51.30 -17.31 -30.91
CA GLY A 65 50.35 -18.01 -30.05
C GLY A 65 49.98 -17.25 -28.78
N VAL A 66 50.81 -16.30 -28.34
CA VAL A 66 50.47 -15.42 -27.21
C VAL A 66 49.66 -14.22 -27.66
N GLY A 67 50.08 -13.54 -28.72
CA GLY A 67 49.40 -12.36 -29.27
C GLY A 67 47.98 -12.66 -29.75
N LYS A 68 47.76 -13.83 -30.39
CA LYS A 68 46.46 -14.23 -30.94
C LYS A 68 45.60 -15.05 -29.97
N SER A 69 45.95 -15.08 -28.69
CA SER A 69 45.21 -15.90 -27.70
C SER A 69 43.87 -15.26 -27.33
N SER A 70 42.79 -16.05 -27.43
CA SER A 70 41.45 -15.68 -26.96
C SER A 70 41.25 -15.84 -25.45
N SER A 71 42.31 -16.17 -24.70
CA SER A 71 42.19 -16.36 -23.25
C SER A 71 42.08 -15.02 -22.52
N GLU A 72 41.07 -14.90 -21.66
CA GLU A 72 40.88 -13.78 -20.70
C GLU A 72 41.94 -13.76 -19.59
N LYS A 73 42.73 -14.84 -19.42
CA LYS A 73 43.80 -14.93 -18.40
C LYS A 73 45.05 -14.11 -18.75
N ARG A 74 45.10 -13.49 -19.93
CA ARG A 74 46.24 -12.71 -20.42
C ARG A 74 45.79 -11.27 -20.67
N ASN A 75 46.50 -10.34 -20.05
CA ASN A 75 46.24 -8.91 -20.17
C ASN A 75 46.43 -8.46 -21.65
N THR A 76 45.61 -7.51 -22.10
CA THR A 76 45.69 -6.88 -23.43
C THR A 76 47.09 -6.34 -23.73
N LYS A 77 47.78 -5.78 -22.73
CA LYS A 77 49.18 -5.34 -22.81
C LYS A 77 50.16 -6.48 -23.12
N GLU A 78 49.95 -7.67 -22.54
CA GLU A 78 50.78 -8.84 -22.87
C GLU A 78 50.56 -9.31 -24.30
N LYS A 79 49.31 -9.25 -24.81
CA LYS A 79 48.98 -9.63 -26.19
C LYS A 79 49.65 -8.68 -27.20
N ALA A 80 49.52 -7.37 -26.99
CA ALA A 80 50.14 -6.34 -27.82
C ALA A 80 51.67 -6.48 -27.90
N ASN A 81 52.34 -6.70 -26.76
CA ASN A 81 53.79 -6.90 -26.70
C ASN A 81 54.27 -8.12 -27.53
N HIS A 82 53.50 -9.22 -27.49
CA HIS A 82 53.86 -10.42 -28.26
C HIS A 82 53.54 -10.28 -29.75
N LEU A 83 52.51 -9.52 -30.14
CA LEU A 83 52.25 -9.17 -31.55
C LEU A 83 53.37 -8.29 -32.12
N ALA A 84 53.85 -7.31 -31.34
CA ALA A 84 54.99 -6.47 -31.71
C ALA A 84 56.27 -7.31 -31.94
N LEU A 85 56.52 -8.33 -31.11
CA LEU A 85 57.65 -9.24 -31.27
C LEU A 85 57.57 -10.08 -32.56
N VAL A 86 56.37 -10.52 -32.95
CA VAL A 86 56.17 -11.24 -34.24
C VAL A 86 56.53 -10.33 -35.40
N LYS A 87 56.02 -9.10 -35.39
CA LYS A 87 56.27 -8.10 -36.42
C LYS A 87 57.77 -7.80 -36.59
N TYR A 88 58.50 -7.73 -35.48
CA TYR A 88 59.96 -7.54 -35.48
C TYR A 88 60.71 -8.74 -36.05
N LEU A 89 60.33 -9.96 -35.66
CA LEU A 89 60.95 -11.19 -36.18
C LEU A 89 60.75 -11.30 -37.71
N GLU A 90 59.54 -11.07 -38.20
CA GLU A 90 59.20 -11.24 -39.63
C GLU A 90 59.82 -10.17 -40.53
N ASN A 91 59.83 -8.90 -40.09
CA ASN A 91 60.22 -7.78 -40.95
C ASN A 91 61.71 -7.42 -40.87
N ASP A 92 62.31 -7.53 -39.68
CA ASP A 92 63.64 -6.97 -39.43
C ASP A 92 64.74 -8.05 -39.30
N LEU A 93 64.38 -9.34 -39.10
CA LEU A 93 65.34 -10.45 -38.93
C LEU A 93 65.40 -11.45 -40.10
N ALA A 94 64.41 -11.50 -40.99
CA ALA A 94 64.38 -12.43 -42.13
C ALA A 94 65.04 -11.82 -43.40
N GLY A 95 66.33 -12.11 -43.64
CA GLY A 95 67.03 -11.66 -44.85
C GLY A 95 66.66 -12.45 -46.14
N PRO A 96 66.76 -11.85 -47.35
CA PRO A 96 66.38 -12.49 -48.62
C PRO A 96 67.48 -13.42 -49.17
N SER A 97 67.15 -14.69 -49.42
CA SER A 97 68.03 -15.67 -50.09
C SER A 97 67.95 -15.57 -51.62
N LYS A 98 69.10 -15.38 -52.31
CA LYS A 98 69.23 -15.39 -53.79
C LYS A 98 69.31 -16.82 -54.37
N PRO A 99 68.80 -17.08 -55.59
CA PRO A 99 68.94 -18.37 -56.29
C PRO A 99 70.26 -18.48 -57.09
N ALA A 100 70.71 -19.73 -57.27
CA ALA A 100 71.98 -20.16 -57.87
C ALA A 100 72.05 -20.00 -59.40
N GLY A 101 73.28 -19.85 -59.91
CA GLY A 101 73.63 -19.34 -61.25
C GLY A 101 73.39 -20.26 -62.46
N LYS A 102 73.21 -19.60 -63.61
CA LYS A 102 73.32 -20.18 -64.96
C LYS A 102 74.80 -20.40 -65.28
N SER A 103 75.19 -21.58 -65.73
CA SER A 103 76.54 -21.87 -66.23
C SER A 103 76.59 -21.61 -67.74
N ASP A 104 77.39 -20.64 -68.17
CA ASP A 104 77.67 -20.33 -69.58
C ASP A 104 78.53 -21.45 -70.25
N PRO A 105 78.44 -21.63 -71.58
CA PRO A 105 79.20 -22.66 -72.30
C PRO A 105 80.72 -22.39 -72.32
N PRO A 106 81.57 -23.42 -72.50
CA PRO A 106 83.02 -23.26 -72.55
C PRO A 106 83.45 -22.48 -73.80
N ILE A 107 84.16 -21.38 -73.60
CA ILE A 107 84.50 -20.32 -74.58
C ILE A 107 85.51 -20.74 -75.67
N ASP A 108 85.90 -22.01 -75.76
CA ASP A 108 87.11 -22.44 -76.48
C ASP A 108 86.87 -23.58 -77.50
N CYS A 109 85.70 -23.62 -78.14
CA CYS A 109 85.37 -24.60 -79.18
C CYS A 109 84.92 -23.92 -80.49
N ASP A 110 85.32 -24.51 -81.63
CA ASP A 110 84.86 -24.07 -82.95
C ASP A 110 83.38 -24.43 -83.12
N HIS A 111 82.52 -23.42 -83.12
CA HIS A 111 81.07 -23.57 -83.14
C HIS A 111 80.52 -24.08 -84.48
N ASP A 112 81.29 -23.95 -85.55
CA ASP A 112 80.94 -24.41 -86.91
C ASP A 112 81.42 -25.85 -87.16
N GLU A 113 82.19 -26.40 -86.22
CA GLU A 113 82.73 -27.75 -86.34
C GLU A 113 81.64 -28.81 -86.17
N LYS A 114 81.64 -29.77 -87.09
CA LYS A 114 80.66 -30.85 -87.16
C LYS A 114 81.08 -32.02 -86.29
N ILE A 115 80.43 -32.15 -85.14
CA ILE A 115 80.69 -33.17 -84.11
C ILE A 115 79.54 -34.17 -84.07
N VAL A 116 79.81 -35.42 -83.73
CA VAL A 116 78.75 -36.40 -83.49
C VAL A 116 77.98 -36.05 -82.21
N TRP A 117 76.66 -35.97 -82.32
CA TRP A 117 75.72 -35.75 -81.23
C TRP A 117 74.83 -36.99 -81.03
N PRO A 118 74.72 -37.55 -79.82
CA PRO A 118 75.37 -37.17 -78.56
C PRO A 118 76.89 -37.15 -78.58
N TRP A 119 77.53 -36.32 -77.75
CA TRP A 119 79.00 -36.19 -77.74
C TRP A 119 79.66 -37.53 -77.51
N THR A 120 80.56 -37.89 -78.43
CA THR A 120 81.11 -39.23 -78.52
C THR A 120 82.62 -39.17 -78.75
N GLY A 121 83.40 -39.90 -77.94
CA GLY A 121 84.83 -40.12 -78.13
C GLY A 121 85.12 -41.45 -78.81
N ILE A 122 86.27 -41.55 -79.47
CA ILE A 122 86.78 -42.75 -80.11
C ILE A 122 88.08 -43.13 -79.42
N VAL A 123 88.25 -44.40 -79.08
CA VAL A 123 89.49 -44.97 -78.56
C VAL A 123 89.93 -46.09 -79.49
N VAL A 124 91.20 -46.09 -79.90
CA VAL A 124 91.79 -47.13 -80.74
C VAL A 124 93.09 -47.66 -80.12
N ASN A 125 93.62 -48.73 -80.71
CA ASN A 125 94.81 -49.46 -80.23
C ASN A 125 94.60 -50.17 -78.88
N ILE A 126 93.38 -50.61 -78.61
CA ILE A 126 93.05 -51.37 -77.39
C ILE A 126 93.71 -52.75 -77.47
N PRO A 127 94.53 -53.15 -76.47
CA PRO A 127 95.18 -54.45 -76.46
C PRO A 127 94.16 -55.59 -76.54
N THR A 128 94.33 -56.48 -77.51
CA THR A 128 93.51 -57.70 -77.66
C THR A 128 94.38 -58.95 -77.59
N ARG A 129 93.82 -60.03 -77.04
CA ARG A 129 94.45 -61.36 -77.01
C ARG A 129 93.67 -62.29 -77.93
N ARG A 130 94.39 -63.10 -78.72
CA ARG A 130 93.78 -64.10 -79.60
C ARG A 130 93.58 -65.39 -78.82
N THR A 131 92.35 -65.90 -78.81
CA THR A 131 92.01 -67.19 -78.19
C THR A 131 92.36 -68.36 -79.09
N ASP A 132 92.40 -69.57 -78.54
CA ASP A 132 92.67 -70.81 -79.29
C ASP A 132 91.64 -71.06 -80.41
N GLU A 133 90.43 -70.52 -80.27
CA GLU A 133 89.35 -70.52 -81.27
C GLU A 133 89.53 -69.46 -82.38
N GLY A 134 90.62 -68.69 -82.35
CA GLY A 134 90.95 -67.69 -83.36
C GLY A 134 90.24 -66.34 -83.23
N ARG A 135 89.45 -66.12 -82.17
CA ARG A 135 88.77 -64.83 -81.91
C ARG A 135 89.61 -63.90 -81.05
N TYR A 136 89.48 -62.59 -81.25
CA TYR A 136 90.11 -61.57 -80.41
C TYR A 136 89.20 -61.22 -79.22
N VAL A 137 89.77 -61.21 -78.01
CA VAL A 137 89.13 -60.74 -76.78
C VAL A 137 89.92 -59.57 -76.18
N GLY A 138 89.22 -58.61 -75.58
CA GLY A 138 89.80 -57.41 -74.96
C GLY A 138 89.22 -57.16 -73.57
N GLU A 139 89.71 -56.12 -72.90
CA GLU A 139 89.15 -55.71 -71.60
C GLU A 139 87.71 -55.19 -71.75
N SER A 140 86.91 -55.30 -70.69
CA SER A 140 85.55 -54.76 -70.67
C SER A 140 85.58 -53.23 -70.76
N GLY A 141 84.68 -52.65 -71.57
CA GLY A 141 84.49 -51.20 -71.63
C GLY A 141 84.15 -50.56 -70.28
N SER A 142 83.54 -51.30 -69.34
CA SER A 142 83.25 -50.76 -68.00
C SER A 142 84.52 -50.39 -67.23
N LYS A 143 85.60 -51.17 -67.38
CA LYS A 143 86.89 -50.90 -66.72
C LYS A 143 87.51 -49.62 -67.27
N MET A 144 87.49 -49.46 -68.59
CA MET A 144 87.97 -48.25 -69.28
C MET A 144 87.13 -47.01 -68.94
N ARG A 145 85.80 -47.17 -68.82
CA ARG A 145 84.91 -46.10 -68.36
C ARG A 145 85.31 -45.62 -66.96
N ASP A 146 85.55 -46.54 -66.03
CA ASP A 146 85.87 -46.18 -64.64
C ASP A 146 87.27 -45.54 -64.53
N GLU A 147 88.22 -45.94 -65.38
CA GLU A 147 89.50 -45.25 -65.56
C GLU A 147 89.31 -43.81 -66.07
N PHE A 148 88.53 -43.61 -67.14
CA PHE A 148 88.23 -42.27 -67.65
C PHE A 148 87.47 -41.40 -66.66
N LYS A 149 86.60 -42.00 -65.82
CA LYS A 149 85.97 -41.29 -64.69
C LYS A 149 87.00 -40.84 -63.66
N SER A 150 87.97 -41.69 -63.32
CA SER A 150 89.04 -41.32 -62.38
C SER A 150 89.97 -40.21 -62.91
N ARG A 151 90.10 -40.09 -64.24
CA ARG A 151 90.80 -38.99 -64.93
C ARG A 151 89.98 -37.70 -65.05
N GLY A 152 88.74 -37.68 -64.56
CA GLY A 152 87.87 -36.50 -64.59
C GLY A 152 87.08 -36.30 -65.89
N PHE A 153 87.16 -37.22 -66.87
CA PHE A 153 86.42 -37.11 -68.12
C PHE A 153 84.94 -37.49 -68.01
N ASN A 154 84.54 -38.15 -66.91
CA ASN A 154 83.16 -38.52 -66.61
C ASN A 154 82.30 -39.04 -67.80
N PRO A 155 82.72 -40.08 -68.54
CA PRO A 155 81.89 -40.67 -69.58
C PRO A 155 80.70 -41.45 -68.99
N ILE A 156 79.58 -41.47 -69.72
CA ILE A 156 78.41 -42.30 -69.40
C ILE A 156 78.79 -43.77 -69.57
N ARG A 157 79.41 -44.12 -70.70
CA ARG A 157 79.66 -45.50 -71.07
C ARG A 157 80.79 -45.62 -72.10
N VAL A 158 81.46 -46.78 -72.11
CA VAL A 158 82.46 -47.12 -73.13
C VAL A 158 82.05 -48.45 -73.77
N HIS A 159 81.92 -48.46 -75.09
CA HIS A 159 81.44 -49.59 -75.89
C HIS A 159 82.55 -50.11 -76.79
N PRO A 160 83.16 -51.25 -76.44
CA PRO A 160 84.06 -51.93 -77.35
C PRO A 160 83.34 -52.33 -78.64
N LEU A 161 83.98 -52.12 -79.78
CA LEU A 161 83.43 -52.47 -81.09
C LEU A 161 83.82 -53.91 -81.44
N TRP A 162 82.87 -54.66 -82.00
CA TRP A 162 83.02 -56.09 -82.29
C TRP A 162 82.77 -56.37 -83.77
N ASN A 163 83.66 -57.15 -84.40
CA ASN A 163 83.48 -57.66 -85.75
C ASN A 163 83.41 -59.20 -85.74
N PHE A 164 83.29 -59.82 -86.92
CA PHE A 164 83.22 -61.27 -87.06
C PHE A 164 84.45 -62.03 -86.49
N ARG A 165 85.59 -61.34 -86.30
CA ARG A 165 86.82 -61.88 -85.70
C ARG A 165 86.91 -61.65 -84.19
N GLY A 166 85.92 -61.01 -83.56
CA GLY A 166 85.92 -60.65 -82.14
C GLY A 166 86.11 -59.15 -81.90
N HIS A 167 86.78 -58.80 -80.81
CA HIS A 167 87.03 -57.41 -80.40
C HIS A 167 87.89 -56.69 -81.45
N SER A 168 87.45 -55.53 -81.95
CA SER A 168 88.11 -54.83 -83.08
C SER A 168 89.39 -54.09 -82.69
N GLY A 169 89.62 -53.89 -81.39
CA GLY A 169 90.71 -53.05 -80.88
C GLY A 169 90.33 -51.57 -80.79
N SER A 170 89.05 -51.25 -81.02
CA SER A 170 88.50 -49.90 -80.88
C SER A 170 87.28 -49.89 -79.97
N ALA A 171 87.03 -48.78 -79.29
CA ALA A 171 85.86 -48.55 -78.47
C ALA A 171 85.32 -47.13 -78.68
N ILE A 172 84.04 -46.96 -78.38
CA ILE A 172 83.34 -45.68 -78.42
C ILE A 172 83.06 -45.23 -76.99
N VAL A 173 83.30 -43.95 -76.69
CA VAL A 173 83.11 -43.34 -75.37
C VAL A 173 81.92 -42.39 -75.45
N GLU A 174 80.82 -42.71 -74.80
CA GLU A 174 79.62 -41.87 -74.77
C GLU A 174 79.67 -40.86 -73.61
N PHE A 175 79.41 -39.58 -73.87
CA PHE A 175 79.30 -38.52 -72.86
C PHE A 175 77.85 -38.00 -72.71
N HIS A 176 77.60 -37.18 -71.68
CA HIS A 176 76.28 -36.58 -71.44
C HIS A 176 75.83 -35.65 -72.56
N LYS A 177 74.52 -35.56 -72.80
CA LYS A 177 73.92 -34.69 -73.85
C LYS A 177 73.80 -33.23 -73.41
N ASP A 178 74.53 -32.78 -72.40
CA ASP A 178 74.46 -31.42 -71.89
C ASP A 178 75.78 -30.68 -72.18
N TRP A 179 75.81 -29.39 -71.89
CA TRP A 179 77.03 -28.57 -72.05
C TRP A 179 78.20 -29.08 -71.20
N PRO A 180 78.00 -29.53 -69.94
CA PRO A 180 79.04 -30.25 -69.19
C PRO A 180 79.55 -31.52 -69.90
N GLY A 181 78.68 -32.28 -70.56
CA GLY A 181 79.06 -33.43 -71.37
C GLY A 181 79.95 -33.07 -72.55
N LEU A 182 79.71 -31.93 -73.21
CA LEU A 182 80.58 -31.43 -74.28
C LEU A 182 81.97 -31.09 -73.73
N HIS A 183 81.99 -30.35 -72.62
CA HIS A 183 83.22 -29.97 -71.93
C HIS A 183 84.07 -31.19 -71.57
N ASN A 184 83.42 -32.25 -71.07
CA ASN A 184 84.04 -33.51 -70.72
C ASN A 184 84.63 -34.23 -71.94
N ALA A 185 83.89 -34.26 -73.06
CA ALA A 185 84.36 -34.85 -74.32
C ALA A 185 85.58 -34.09 -74.88
N MET A 186 85.53 -32.75 -74.89
CA MET A 186 86.64 -31.91 -75.36
C MET A 186 87.87 -32.05 -74.45
N SER A 187 87.68 -32.15 -73.13
CA SER A 187 88.76 -32.39 -72.18
C SER A 187 89.44 -33.75 -72.40
N PHE A 188 88.65 -34.77 -72.74
CA PHE A 188 89.14 -36.09 -73.11
C PHE A 188 90.04 -36.05 -74.35
N GLU A 189 89.62 -35.39 -75.43
CA GLU A 189 90.46 -35.24 -76.63
C GLU A 189 91.74 -34.47 -76.36
N ARG A 190 91.64 -33.31 -75.68
CA ARG A 190 92.81 -32.47 -75.35
C ARG A 190 93.86 -33.23 -74.55
N ALA A 191 93.43 -34.08 -73.62
CA ALA A 191 94.37 -34.88 -72.82
C ALA A 191 95.15 -35.87 -73.68
N TYR A 192 94.49 -36.57 -74.61
CA TYR A 192 95.17 -37.51 -75.50
C TYR A 192 96.00 -36.81 -76.59
N GLU A 193 95.58 -35.64 -77.07
CA GLU A 193 96.38 -34.82 -77.99
C GLU A 193 97.65 -34.29 -77.30
N ALA A 194 97.56 -33.85 -76.03
CA ALA A 194 98.71 -33.41 -75.24
C ALA A 194 99.72 -34.54 -74.98
N ASP A 195 99.25 -35.78 -74.84
CA ASP A 195 100.09 -36.98 -74.66
C ASP A 195 100.66 -37.51 -76.00
N HIS A 196 100.49 -36.80 -77.13
CA HIS A 196 100.84 -37.25 -78.50
C HIS A 196 100.15 -38.57 -78.91
N HIS A 197 98.97 -38.81 -78.36
CA HIS A 197 98.13 -39.96 -78.59
C HIS A 197 96.79 -39.55 -79.25
N GLY A 198 96.80 -38.46 -80.01
CA GLY A 198 95.64 -37.95 -80.72
C GLY A 198 95.42 -38.64 -82.07
N LYS A 199 94.38 -38.21 -82.79
CA LYS A 199 94.03 -38.74 -84.13
C LYS A 199 95.16 -38.58 -85.14
N LYS A 200 95.81 -37.40 -85.16
CA LYS A 200 96.91 -37.10 -86.09
C LYS A 200 98.10 -38.04 -85.87
N ASP A 201 98.42 -38.32 -84.61
CA ASP A 201 99.50 -39.22 -84.23
C ASP A 201 99.17 -40.68 -84.60
N TRP A 202 97.91 -41.08 -84.48
CA TRP A 202 97.46 -42.41 -84.89
C TRP A 202 97.65 -42.64 -86.40
N TYR A 203 97.49 -41.64 -87.26
CA TYR A 203 97.65 -41.80 -88.71
C TYR A 203 99.04 -41.44 -89.25
N ALA A 204 99.98 -41.02 -88.39
CA ALA A 204 101.36 -40.73 -88.78
C ALA A 204 102.14 -42.01 -89.19
N LYS A 205 103.05 -41.90 -90.17
CA LYS A 205 103.79 -43.03 -90.77
C LYS A 205 105.07 -43.46 -90.03
N ASN A 206 105.36 -42.91 -88.85
CA ASN A 206 106.59 -43.21 -88.08
C ASN A 206 106.37 -44.28 -86.99
N SER A 207 107.48 -44.74 -86.39
CA SER A 207 107.74 -45.91 -85.52
C SER A 207 106.65 -46.39 -84.53
N GLN A 208 106.82 -47.67 -84.11
CA GLN A 208 106.01 -48.49 -83.20
C GLN A 208 105.03 -47.73 -82.27
N LYS A 209 103.73 -47.92 -82.51
CA LYS A 209 102.64 -47.33 -81.71
C LYS A 209 102.49 -48.07 -80.38
N SER A 210 102.39 -47.35 -79.26
CA SER A 210 102.18 -47.90 -77.92
C SER A 210 101.10 -47.14 -77.17
N GLY A 211 100.29 -47.84 -76.38
CA GLY A 211 99.21 -47.22 -75.60
C GLY A 211 97.95 -46.90 -76.41
N LEU A 212 96.96 -46.32 -75.73
CA LEU A 212 95.66 -45.98 -76.32
C LEU A 212 95.74 -44.64 -77.04
N TYR A 213 95.05 -44.52 -78.18
CA TYR A 213 94.87 -43.26 -78.90
C TYR A 213 93.41 -42.87 -78.86
N ALA A 214 93.13 -41.58 -78.66
CA ALA A 214 91.75 -41.14 -78.56
C ALA A 214 91.50 -39.70 -79.05
N TRP A 215 90.28 -39.46 -79.50
CA TRP A 215 89.80 -38.16 -79.98
C TRP A 215 88.27 -38.09 -79.91
N VAL A 216 87.69 -36.91 -80.12
CA VAL A 216 86.23 -36.74 -80.21
C VAL A 216 85.79 -37.07 -81.64
N ALA A 217 84.68 -37.80 -81.78
CA ALA A 217 84.14 -38.21 -83.07
C ALA A 217 83.62 -37.01 -83.87
N ARG A 218 84.18 -36.80 -85.06
CA ARG A 218 83.81 -35.71 -85.97
C ARG A 218 83.18 -36.25 -87.24
N ALA A 219 82.82 -35.34 -88.16
CA ALA A 219 82.18 -35.70 -89.41
C ALA A 219 82.95 -36.75 -90.23
N ASP A 220 84.27 -36.71 -90.26
CA ASP A 220 85.08 -37.67 -91.01
C ASP A 220 85.04 -39.08 -90.39
N ASP A 221 85.07 -39.19 -89.07
CA ASP A 221 84.87 -40.47 -88.36
C ASP A 221 83.48 -41.05 -88.62
N TYR A 222 82.46 -40.18 -88.59
CA TYR A 222 81.07 -40.55 -88.85
C TYR A 222 80.84 -41.07 -90.27
N HIS A 223 81.51 -40.49 -91.27
CA HIS A 223 81.40 -40.92 -92.68
C HIS A 223 82.39 -42.04 -93.05
N SER A 224 83.24 -42.48 -92.12
CA SER A 224 84.15 -43.61 -92.39
C SER A 224 83.37 -44.89 -92.71
N THR A 225 83.94 -45.72 -93.59
CA THR A 225 83.43 -47.06 -93.94
C THR A 225 83.94 -48.14 -92.98
N GLU A 226 84.69 -47.74 -91.95
CA GLU A 226 85.18 -48.61 -90.90
C GLU A 226 84.08 -48.89 -89.85
N ILE A 227 84.33 -49.88 -89.00
CA ILE A 227 83.42 -50.27 -87.91
C ILE A 227 83.05 -49.10 -86.98
N VAL A 228 83.94 -48.12 -86.84
CA VAL A 228 83.72 -46.89 -86.06
C VAL A 228 82.59 -46.07 -86.69
N GLY A 229 82.69 -45.73 -87.98
CA GLY A 229 81.64 -44.96 -88.69
C GLY A 229 80.30 -45.69 -88.75
N ASP A 230 80.30 -47.01 -88.96
CA ASP A 230 79.07 -47.83 -88.91
C ASP A 230 78.37 -47.78 -87.55
N HIS A 231 79.14 -47.68 -86.46
CA HIS A 231 78.58 -47.55 -85.12
C HIS A 231 78.08 -46.14 -84.84
N LEU A 232 78.85 -45.11 -85.22
CA LEU A 232 78.48 -43.70 -85.00
C LEU A 232 77.13 -43.36 -85.66
N ARG A 233 76.90 -43.83 -86.90
CA ARG A 233 75.61 -43.68 -87.62
C ARG A 233 74.41 -44.33 -86.93
N LYS A 234 74.61 -45.27 -86.01
CA LYS A 234 73.53 -45.94 -85.27
C LYS A 234 73.16 -45.20 -83.98
N ILE A 235 74.10 -44.45 -83.41
CA ILE A 235 73.95 -43.87 -82.06
C ILE A 235 73.73 -42.37 -82.04
N GLY A 236 74.04 -41.68 -83.14
CA GLY A 236 73.94 -40.23 -83.22
C GLY A 236 73.95 -39.70 -84.64
N ASP A 237 73.84 -38.38 -84.75
CA ASP A 237 73.92 -37.62 -85.99
C ASP A 237 75.07 -36.62 -85.89
N VAL A 238 75.56 -36.12 -87.02
CA VAL A 238 76.55 -35.03 -87.03
C VAL A 238 75.81 -33.70 -86.96
N ARG A 239 76.11 -32.90 -85.93
CA ARG A 239 75.53 -31.56 -85.70
C ARG A 239 76.61 -30.54 -85.41
N THR A 240 76.29 -29.26 -85.59
CA THR A 240 77.13 -28.16 -85.09
C THR A 240 76.67 -27.75 -83.68
N ILE A 241 77.59 -27.15 -82.91
CA ILE A 241 77.25 -26.64 -81.58
C ILE A 241 76.21 -25.52 -81.69
N SER A 242 76.33 -24.67 -82.71
CA SER A 242 75.37 -23.59 -83.01
C SER A 242 73.93 -24.10 -83.21
N GLU A 243 73.75 -25.18 -83.97
CA GLU A 243 72.42 -25.78 -84.18
C GLU A 243 71.78 -26.25 -82.87
N ILE A 244 72.56 -26.87 -81.98
CA ILE A 244 72.09 -27.36 -80.68
C ILE A 244 71.75 -26.19 -79.75
N MET A 245 72.57 -25.12 -79.74
CA MET A 245 72.32 -23.90 -78.97
C MET A 245 71.04 -23.20 -79.42
N GLU A 246 70.85 -23.02 -80.72
CA GLU A 246 69.65 -22.38 -81.27
C GLU A 246 68.38 -23.20 -80.98
N GLU A 247 68.43 -24.53 -81.08
CA GLU A 247 67.28 -25.38 -80.78
C GLU A 247 66.85 -25.24 -79.31
N GLU A 248 67.82 -25.22 -78.38
CA GLU A 248 67.55 -25.05 -76.95
C GLU A 248 67.03 -23.64 -76.62
N ALA A 249 67.62 -22.60 -77.22
CA ALA A 249 67.15 -21.22 -77.07
C ALA A 249 65.70 -21.07 -77.56
N ARG A 250 65.36 -21.62 -78.73
CA ARG A 250 63.98 -21.60 -79.25
C ARG A 250 62.99 -22.29 -78.32
N LYS A 251 63.38 -23.41 -77.67
CA LYS A 251 62.53 -24.10 -76.68
C LYS A 251 62.31 -23.23 -75.44
N GLN A 252 63.36 -22.58 -74.94
CA GLN A 252 63.27 -21.68 -73.80
C GLN A 252 62.41 -20.44 -74.10
N ASP A 253 62.61 -19.81 -75.25
CA ASP A 253 61.82 -18.64 -75.68
C ASP A 253 60.34 -18.98 -75.81
N LYS A 254 60.00 -20.16 -76.36
CA LYS A 254 58.62 -20.63 -76.43
C LYS A 254 58.01 -20.82 -75.04
N LEU A 255 58.77 -21.37 -74.08
CA LEU A 255 58.32 -21.52 -72.71
C LEU A 255 58.08 -20.15 -72.04
N ILE A 256 59.03 -19.22 -72.19
CA ILE A 256 58.92 -17.86 -71.64
C ILE A 256 57.71 -17.14 -72.23
N SER A 257 57.48 -17.25 -73.54
CA SER A 257 56.34 -16.64 -74.23
C SER A 257 55.00 -17.18 -73.69
N ASN A 258 54.86 -18.51 -73.56
CA ASN A 258 53.65 -19.13 -73.01
C ASN A 258 53.39 -18.72 -71.55
N LEU A 259 54.43 -18.67 -70.72
CA LEU A 259 54.32 -18.23 -69.33
C LEU A 259 53.95 -16.75 -69.23
N THR A 260 54.55 -15.90 -70.07
CA THR A 260 54.24 -14.47 -70.14
C THR A 260 52.77 -14.25 -70.51
N SER A 261 52.28 -14.93 -71.55
CA SER A 261 50.87 -14.87 -71.95
C SER A 261 49.92 -15.33 -70.82
N THR A 262 50.31 -16.36 -70.08
CA THR A 262 49.55 -16.85 -68.92
C THR A 262 49.50 -15.81 -67.80
N ILE A 263 50.63 -15.17 -67.48
CA ILE A 263 50.71 -14.10 -66.48
C ILE A 263 49.85 -12.91 -66.90
N GLU A 264 49.89 -12.50 -68.16
CA GLU A 264 49.06 -11.42 -68.68
C GLU A 264 47.56 -11.73 -68.57
N LEU A 265 47.14 -12.96 -68.89
CA LEU A 265 45.76 -13.42 -68.69
C LEU A 265 45.34 -13.36 -67.22
N LYS A 266 46.18 -13.85 -66.30
CA LYS A 266 45.91 -13.80 -64.86
C LYS A 266 45.83 -12.37 -64.34
N ASN A 267 46.71 -11.48 -64.80
CA ASN A 267 46.70 -10.07 -64.43
C ASN A 267 45.43 -9.36 -64.92
N ARG A 268 44.92 -9.69 -66.11
CA ARG A 268 43.63 -9.17 -66.59
C ARG A 268 42.47 -9.62 -65.70
N HIS A 269 42.40 -10.91 -65.38
CA HIS A 269 41.36 -11.41 -64.47
C HIS A 269 41.44 -10.81 -63.06
N LEU A 270 42.65 -10.55 -62.54
CA LEU A 270 42.80 -9.86 -61.26
C LEU A 270 42.20 -8.46 -61.30
N LYS A 271 42.47 -7.68 -62.36
CA LYS A 271 41.88 -6.34 -62.55
C LYS A 271 40.36 -6.38 -62.66
N GLU A 272 39.81 -7.31 -63.44
CA GLU A 272 38.35 -7.49 -63.56
C GLU A 272 37.72 -7.80 -62.19
N MET A 273 38.36 -8.64 -61.38
CA MET A 273 37.87 -8.97 -60.04
C MET A 273 37.98 -7.79 -59.08
N GLU A 274 39.05 -7.01 -59.15
CA GLU A 274 39.23 -5.79 -58.36
C GLU A 274 38.16 -4.74 -58.67
N GLU A 275 37.82 -4.54 -59.95
CA GLU A 275 36.73 -3.66 -60.38
C GLU A 275 35.38 -4.14 -59.86
N ARG A 276 35.09 -5.44 -59.97
CA ARG A 276 33.84 -6.02 -59.43
C ARG A 276 33.76 -5.87 -57.91
N CYS A 277 34.85 -6.10 -57.19
CA CYS A 277 34.90 -5.89 -55.74
C CYS A 277 34.65 -4.42 -55.38
N SER A 278 35.25 -3.50 -56.13
CA SER A 278 35.06 -2.06 -55.94
C SER A 278 33.61 -1.63 -56.18
N GLN A 279 33.00 -2.08 -57.27
CA GLN A 279 31.58 -1.84 -57.58
C GLN A 279 30.66 -2.42 -56.49
N THR A 280 30.93 -3.64 -56.04
CA THR A 280 30.16 -4.28 -54.97
C THR A 280 30.28 -3.50 -53.66
N SER A 281 31.48 -3.03 -53.32
CA SER A 281 31.71 -2.21 -52.12
C SER A 281 30.93 -0.90 -52.15
N VAL A 282 30.88 -0.22 -53.30
CA VAL A 282 30.08 1.01 -53.48
C VAL A 282 28.59 0.74 -53.33
N SER A 283 28.08 -0.32 -53.98
CA SER A 283 26.67 -0.72 -53.86
C SER A 283 26.28 -1.03 -52.41
N LEU A 284 27.13 -1.77 -51.69
CA LEU A 284 26.92 -2.08 -50.28
C LEU A 284 26.91 -0.83 -49.40
N ARG A 285 27.81 0.14 -49.66
CA ARG A 285 27.83 1.42 -48.94
C ARG A 285 26.54 2.20 -49.14
N ASN A 286 26.02 2.25 -50.37
CA ASN A 286 24.75 2.94 -50.67
C ASN A 286 23.58 2.27 -49.93
N LEU A 287 23.52 0.94 -49.91
CA LEU A 287 22.48 0.20 -49.16
C LEU A 287 22.55 0.44 -47.66
N ILE A 288 23.75 0.56 -47.10
CA ILE A 288 23.94 0.92 -45.69
C ILE A 288 23.40 2.33 -45.43
N GLU A 289 23.72 3.30 -46.29
CA GLU A 289 23.24 4.67 -46.15
C GLU A 289 21.71 4.78 -46.25
N GLU A 290 21.08 4.04 -47.18
CA GLU A 290 19.62 3.97 -47.30
C GLU A 290 18.98 3.33 -46.06
N LYS A 291 19.58 2.26 -45.54
CA LYS A 291 19.13 1.62 -44.30
C LYS A 291 19.22 2.59 -43.13
N ASP A 292 20.30 3.36 -43.02
CA ASP A 292 20.48 4.33 -41.94
C ASP A 292 19.45 5.47 -42.04
N LYS A 293 19.14 5.96 -43.24
CA LYS A 293 18.07 6.94 -43.48
C LYS A 293 16.70 6.40 -43.04
N LEU A 294 16.39 5.16 -43.39
CA LEU A 294 15.15 4.49 -42.98
C LEU A 294 15.06 4.32 -41.45
N LEU A 295 16.15 3.91 -40.81
CA LEU A 295 16.22 3.78 -39.36
C LEU A 295 16.05 5.13 -38.65
N GLN A 296 16.65 6.20 -39.18
CA GLN A 296 16.48 7.54 -38.65
C GLN A 296 15.01 8.00 -38.75
N ALA A 297 14.37 7.84 -39.91
CA ALA A 297 12.97 8.19 -40.10
C ALA A 297 12.04 7.39 -39.17
N TYR A 298 12.25 6.08 -39.07
CA TYR A 298 11.49 5.21 -38.17
C TYR A 298 11.62 5.62 -36.69
N ASN A 299 12.85 5.93 -36.26
CA ASN A 299 13.12 6.39 -34.90
C ASN A 299 12.46 7.75 -34.61
N GLU A 300 12.45 8.65 -35.59
CA GLU A 300 11.78 9.95 -35.45
C GLU A 300 10.26 9.80 -35.34
N ASP A 301 9.66 8.89 -36.12
CA ASP A 301 8.24 8.55 -36.02
C ASP A 301 7.86 7.92 -34.67
N ILE A 302 8.73 7.09 -34.10
CA ILE A 302 8.56 6.59 -32.73
C ILE A 302 8.56 7.74 -31.74
N ARG A 303 9.54 8.65 -31.81
CA ARG A 303 9.63 9.80 -30.90
C ARG A 303 8.39 10.69 -31.01
N LYS A 304 7.93 10.99 -32.23
CA LYS A 304 6.71 11.79 -32.46
C LYS A 304 5.47 11.12 -31.87
N ARG A 305 5.30 9.80 -32.06
CA ARG A 305 4.20 9.05 -31.45
C ARG A 305 4.28 9.03 -29.92
N GLN A 306 5.46 8.83 -29.35
CA GLN A 306 5.67 8.85 -27.90
C GLN A 306 5.40 10.23 -27.30
N MET A 307 5.86 11.30 -27.94
CA MET A 307 5.56 12.68 -27.53
C MET A 307 4.06 12.97 -27.58
N SER A 308 3.39 12.63 -28.68
CA SER A 308 1.94 12.81 -28.83
C SER A 308 1.16 12.04 -27.76
N ALA A 309 1.55 10.80 -27.47
CA ALA A 309 0.94 10.02 -26.39
C ALA A 309 1.17 10.64 -25.01
N ARG A 310 2.39 11.12 -24.73
CA ARG A 310 2.71 11.82 -23.47
C ARG A 310 1.89 13.10 -23.31
N ASP A 311 1.77 13.90 -24.36
CA ASP A 311 0.95 15.11 -24.37
C ASP A 311 -0.53 14.79 -24.16
N HIS A 312 -1.03 13.73 -24.78
CA HIS A 312 -2.41 13.27 -24.58
C HIS A 312 -2.67 12.86 -23.12
N PHE A 313 -1.78 12.06 -22.53
CA PHE A 313 -1.89 11.68 -21.12
C PHE A 313 -1.78 12.89 -20.20
N GLN A 314 -0.88 13.84 -20.47
CA GLN A 314 -0.75 15.05 -19.67
C GLN A 314 -2.06 15.87 -19.68
N ARG A 315 -2.73 15.99 -20.83
CA ARG A 315 -4.04 16.65 -20.92
C ARG A 315 -5.09 15.92 -20.08
N ILE A 316 -5.17 14.59 -20.19
CA ILE A 316 -6.09 13.77 -19.37
C ILE A 316 -5.84 13.99 -17.87
N PHE A 317 -4.58 13.99 -17.43
CA PHE A 317 -4.24 14.22 -16.02
C PHE A 317 -4.66 15.60 -15.55
N ASN A 318 -4.37 16.65 -16.33
CA ASN A 318 -4.75 18.02 -16.00
C ASN A 318 -6.28 18.17 -15.92
N ASP A 319 -7.02 17.57 -16.87
CA ASP A 319 -8.48 17.60 -16.88
C ASP A 319 -9.06 16.82 -15.68
N HIS A 320 -8.49 15.65 -15.37
CA HIS A 320 -8.88 14.84 -14.21
C HIS A 320 -8.65 15.60 -12.90
N GLU A 321 -7.52 16.29 -12.75
CA GLU A 321 -7.23 17.13 -11.58
C GLU A 321 -8.24 18.29 -11.46
N LYS A 322 -8.57 18.95 -12.58
CA LYS A 322 -9.58 20.01 -12.61
C LYS A 322 -10.96 19.49 -12.18
N ILE A 323 -11.39 18.36 -12.73
CA ILE A 323 -12.68 17.72 -12.37
C ILE A 323 -12.67 17.29 -10.90
N LYS A 324 -11.57 16.73 -10.40
CA LYS A 324 -11.42 16.36 -8.99
C LYS A 324 -11.61 17.57 -8.07
N LEU A 325 -10.97 18.70 -8.37
CA LEU A 325 -11.13 19.93 -7.60
C LEU A 325 -12.59 20.45 -7.64
N GLN A 326 -13.26 20.36 -8.80
CA GLN A 326 -14.67 20.71 -8.92
C GLN A 326 -15.57 19.81 -8.06
N LEU A 327 -15.34 18.49 -8.08
CA LEU A 327 -16.08 17.53 -7.26
C LEU A 327 -15.84 17.75 -5.76
N GLU A 328 -14.60 18.02 -5.35
CA GLU A 328 -14.29 18.35 -3.95
C GLU A 328 -14.98 19.64 -3.50
N SER A 329 -15.06 20.66 -4.37
CA SER A 329 -15.81 21.89 -4.11
C SER A 329 -17.31 21.62 -3.95
N GLN A 330 -17.91 20.87 -4.87
CA GLN A 330 -19.33 20.50 -4.81
C GLN A 330 -19.65 19.66 -3.58
N LYS A 331 -18.77 18.72 -3.21
CA LYS A 331 -18.91 17.92 -1.99
C LYS A 331 -18.99 18.81 -0.75
N LYS A 332 -18.07 19.77 -0.62
CA LYS A 332 -18.07 20.72 0.52
C LYS A 332 -19.33 21.58 0.54
N GLU A 333 -19.80 22.05 -0.62
CA GLU A 333 -21.05 22.81 -0.72
C GLU A 333 -22.25 21.98 -0.26
N LEU A 334 -22.34 20.72 -0.68
CA LEU A 334 -23.41 19.81 -0.26
C LEU A 334 -23.33 19.47 1.23
N GLU A 335 -22.13 19.32 1.78
CA GLU A 335 -21.92 19.08 3.21
C GLU A 335 -22.41 20.27 4.05
N VAL A 336 -22.09 21.50 3.64
CA VAL A 336 -22.60 22.72 4.28
C VAL A 336 -24.13 22.81 4.17
N ARG A 337 -24.69 22.52 2.98
CA ARG A 337 -26.14 22.49 2.80
C ARG A 337 -26.82 21.43 3.67
N GLY A 338 -26.20 20.27 3.84
CA GLY A 338 -26.68 19.21 4.74
C GLY A 338 -26.77 19.70 6.19
N ILE A 339 -25.72 20.36 6.69
CA ILE A 339 -25.71 20.95 8.04
C ILE A 339 -26.78 22.04 8.18
N GLU A 340 -26.97 22.88 7.16
CA GLU A 340 -28.04 23.89 7.19
C GLU A 340 -29.44 23.28 7.21
N LEU A 341 -29.68 22.22 6.44
CA LEU A 341 -30.97 21.52 6.42
C LEU A 341 -31.24 20.87 7.77
N GLU A 342 -30.27 20.21 8.38
CA GLU A 342 -30.40 19.63 9.71
C GLU A 342 -30.75 20.68 10.77
N LYS A 343 -30.13 21.87 10.70
CA LYS A 343 -30.50 23.01 11.56
C LYS A 343 -31.93 23.49 11.31
N ARG A 344 -32.35 23.58 10.04
CA ARG A 344 -33.72 23.98 9.66
C ARG A 344 -34.74 22.95 10.14
N ASP A 345 -34.46 21.67 10.00
CA ASP A 345 -35.33 20.58 10.44
C ASP A 345 -35.47 20.56 11.95
N ALA A 346 -34.36 20.68 12.70
CA ALA A 346 -34.39 20.81 14.16
C ALA A 346 -35.18 22.04 14.63
N HIS A 347 -35.05 23.17 13.91
CA HIS A 347 -35.85 24.37 14.19
C HIS A 347 -37.34 24.14 13.92
N ASN A 348 -37.69 23.57 12.76
CA ASN A 348 -39.07 23.27 12.38
C ASN A 348 -39.73 22.26 13.32
N GLU A 349 -39.00 21.26 13.77
CA GLU A 349 -39.48 20.26 14.74
C GLU A 349 -39.72 20.91 16.11
N ASN A 350 -38.85 21.83 16.53
CA ASN A 350 -39.05 22.60 17.75
C ASN A 350 -40.27 23.54 17.66
N GLU A 351 -40.45 24.25 16.54
CA GLU A 351 -41.62 25.11 16.32
C GLU A 351 -42.91 24.27 16.24
N SER A 352 -42.88 23.13 15.55
CA SER A 352 -44.01 22.20 15.48
C SER A 352 -44.39 21.66 16.86
N ARG A 353 -43.41 21.37 17.72
CA ARG A 353 -43.64 20.96 19.12
C ARG A 353 -44.28 22.08 19.94
N LYS A 354 -43.77 23.31 19.85
CA LYS A 354 -44.38 24.48 20.49
C LYS A 354 -45.81 24.69 20.04
N LEU A 355 -46.07 24.57 18.74
CA LEU A 355 -47.42 24.72 18.18
C LEU A 355 -48.35 23.63 18.70
N ALA A 356 -47.89 22.38 18.78
CA ALA A 356 -48.65 21.28 19.36
C ALA A 356 -48.98 21.52 20.85
N GLU A 357 -48.01 21.97 21.64
CA GLU A 357 -48.22 22.36 23.05
C GLU A 357 -49.22 23.52 23.19
N GLU A 358 -49.17 24.52 22.30
CA GLU A 358 -50.14 25.61 22.28
C GLU A 358 -51.54 25.14 21.90
N ILE A 359 -51.68 24.25 20.91
CA ILE A 359 -52.95 23.63 20.53
C ILE A 359 -53.53 22.85 21.71
N GLU A 360 -52.71 22.07 22.42
CA GLU A 360 -53.13 21.32 23.60
C GLU A 360 -53.57 22.26 24.74
N LYS A 361 -52.78 23.29 25.05
CA LYS A 361 -53.15 24.32 26.04
C LYS A 361 -54.46 25.03 25.67
N ASN A 362 -54.64 25.36 24.39
CA ASN A 362 -55.88 25.98 23.91
C ASN A 362 -57.05 25.01 23.94
N ALA A 363 -56.86 23.72 23.67
CA ALA A 363 -57.89 22.70 23.81
C ALA A 363 -58.32 22.54 25.27
N ILE A 364 -57.36 22.50 26.21
CA ILE A 364 -57.64 22.48 27.65
C ILE A 364 -58.37 23.75 28.08
N ARG A 365 -57.91 24.94 27.64
CA ARG A 365 -58.61 26.20 27.92
C ARG A 365 -60.02 26.20 27.35
N ASN A 366 -60.22 25.81 26.10
CA ASN A 366 -61.54 25.74 25.49
C ASN A 366 -62.44 24.73 26.22
N SER A 367 -61.93 23.56 26.61
CA SER A 367 -62.67 22.60 27.42
C SER A 367 -63.04 23.18 28.79
N SER A 368 -62.11 23.87 29.45
CA SER A 368 -62.38 24.54 30.73
C SER A 368 -63.39 25.68 30.59
N LEU A 369 -63.34 26.45 29.49
CA LEU A 369 -64.30 27.51 29.19
C LEU A 369 -65.68 26.91 28.88
N GLN A 370 -65.73 25.79 28.16
CA GLN A 370 -66.98 25.08 27.88
C GLN A 370 -67.58 24.50 29.15
N LEU A 371 -66.76 23.94 30.04
CA LEU A 371 -67.19 23.50 31.37
C LEU A 371 -67.66 24.68 32.23
N ALA A 372 -66.94 25.81 32.22
CA ALA A 372 -67.34 27.02 32.92
C ALA A 372 -68.64 27.61 32.35
N SER A 373 -68.84 27.58 31.03
CA SER A 373 -70.07 27.99 30.36
C SER A 373 -71.24 27.07 30.72
N LEU A 374 -71.01 25.75 30.76
CA LEU A 374 -72.02 24.78 31.21
C LEU A 374 -72.37 24.97 32.69
N GLU A 375 -71.38 25.22 33.54
CA GLU A 375 -71.63 25.48 34.96
C GLU A 375 -72.30 26.84 35.17
N GLN A 376 -71.98 27.85 34.35
CA GLN A 376 -72.68 29.14 34.34
C GLN A 376 -74.12 28.97 33.87
N GLU A 377 -74.40 28.26 32.78
CA GLU A 377 -75.77 27.95 32.32
C GLU A 377 -76.54 27.20 33.40
N LYS A 378 -75.90 26.22 34.06
CA LYS A 378 -76.49 25.49 35.18
C LYS A 378 -76.70 26.38 36.40
N ALA A 379 -75.79 27.30 36.70
CA ALA A 379 -75.94 28.29 37.74
C ALA A 379 -77.06 29.28 37.42
N ASP A 380 -77.19 29.74 36.17
CA ASP A 380 -78.27 30.61 35.70
C ASP A 380 -79.61 29.88 35.76
N VAL A 381 -79.67 28.62 35.36
CA VAL A 381 -80.85 27.76 35.55
C VAL A 381 -81.17 27.58 37.03
N ASN A 382 -80.16 27.41 37.88
CA ASN A 382 -80.34 27.31 39.32
C ASN A 382 -80.78 28.65 39.94
N VAL A 383 -80.28 29.80 39.46
CA VAL A 383 -80.69 31.14 39.89
C VAL A 383 -82.11 31.42 39.42
N LEU A 384 -82.49 31.00 38.21
CA LEU A 384 -83.87 31.07 37.72
C LEU A 384 -84.78 30.19 38.57
N LYS A 385 -84.41 28.94 38.84
CA LYS A 385 -85.14 28.06 39.77
C LYS A 385 -85.19 28.63 41.17
N LEU A 386 -84.11 29.23 41.68
CA LEU A 386 -84.04 29.87 42.99
C LEU A 386 -84.90 31.15 43.01
N ALA A 387 -84.98 31.90 41.91
CA ALA A 387 -85.85 33.07 41.78
C ALA A 387 -87.31 32.65 41.67
N GLU A 388 -87.62 31.57 40.96
CA GLU A 388 -88.95 30.94 40.91
C GLU A 388 -89.35 30.35 42.25
N ASP A 389 -88.42 29.69 42.94
CA ASP A 389 -88.60 29.16 44.28
C ASP A 389 -88.64 30.26 45.31
N GLN A 390 -87.87 31.35 45.19
CA GLN A 390 -88.01 32.55 46.01
C GLN A 390 -89.33 33.24 45.73
N LYS A 391 -89.82 33.27 44.49
CA LYS A 391 -91.14 33.81 44.18
C LYS A 391 -92.23 32.93 44.79
N ARG A 392 -92.15 31.60 44.64
CA ARG A 392 -93.05 30.63 45.27
C ARG A 392 -92.95 30.65 46.79
N GLN A 393 -91.76 30.78 47.36
CA GLN A 393 -91.53 30.89 48.79
C GLN A 393 -91.99 32.25 49.29
N LYS A 394 -91.80 33.34 48.54
CA LYS A 394 -92.32 34.67 48.88
C LYS A 394 -93.83 34.68 48.80
N GLU A 395 -94.45 34.03 47.81
CA GLU A 395 -95.90 33.82 47.73
C GLU A 395 -96.39 32.92 48.88
N LYS A 396 -95.70 31.81 49.18
CA LYS A 396 -96.00 30.96 50.33
C LYS A 396 -95.80 31.68 51.65
N LEU A 397 -94.77 32.50 51.79
CA LEU A 397 -94.45 33.31 52.96
C LEU A 397 -95.41 34.47 53.06
N HIS A 398 -95.85 35.11 51.98
CA HIS A 398 -96.91 36.11 52.00
C HIS A 398 -98.23 35.45 52.37
N ASN A 399 -98.56 34.28 51.81
CA ASN A 399 -99.72 33.50 52.22
C ASN A 399 -99.61 33.02 53.67
N ARG A 400 -98.41 32.69 54.14
CA ARG A 400 -98.13 32.29 55.52
C ARG A 400 -98.11 33.48 56.47
N ILE A 401 -97.67 34.66 56.04
CA ILE A 401 -97.75 35.92 56.77
C ILE A 401 -99.21 36.30 56.87
N ILE A 402 -99.99 36.28 55.79
CA ILE A 402 -101.45 36.48 55.84
C ILE A 402 -102.11 35.44 56.74
N LEU A 403 -101.67 34.18 56.74
CA LEU A 403 -102.20 33.14 57.61
C LEU A 403 -101.77 33.33 59.07
N LEU A 404 -100.52 33.74 59.32
CA LEU A 404 -99.96 33.96 60.65
C LEU A 404 -100.45 35.28 61.24
N GLU A 405 -100.67 36.31 60.43
CA GLU A 405 -101.40 37.53 60.76
C GLU A 405 -102.84 37.16 61.11
N LYS A 406 -103.54 36.36 60.29
CA LYS A 406 -104.85 35.81 60.68
C LYS A 406 -104.81 34.98 61.97
N GLN A 407 -103.77 34.20 62.21
CA GLN A 407 -103.62 33.38 63.43
C GLN A 407 -103.22 34.22 64.64
N LEU A 408 -102.42 35.27 64.46
CA LEU A 408 -102.02 36.23 65.47
C LEU A 408 -103.21 37.13 65.82
N ASP A 409 -103.94 37.62 64.82
CA ASP A 409 -105.20 38.34 64.97
C ASP A 409 -106.23 37.45 65.65
N ALA A 410 -106.31 36.15 65.30
CA ALA A 410 -107.19 35.20 65.99
C ALA A 410 -106.72 34.92 67.42
N LYS A 411 -105.42 34.85 67.68
CA LYS A 411 -104.85 34.69 69.03
C LYS A 411 -105.10 35.94 69.89
N GLN A 412 -104.86 37.12 69.33
CA GLN A 412 -105.11 38.40 69.99
C GLN A 412 -106.61 38.61 70.20
N ALA A 413 -107.47 38.22 69.25
CA ALA A 413 -108.92 38.21 69.43
C ALA A 413 -109.33 37.23 70.53
N LEU A 414 -108.71 36.04 70.60
CA LEU A 414 -108.90 35.07 71.68
C LEU A 414 -108.46 35.62 73.04
N GLU A 415 -107.29 36.27 73.13
CA GLU A 415 -106.79 36.92 74.34
C GLU A 415 -107.71 38.08 74.76
N LEU A 416 -108.17 38.90 73.82
CA LEU A 416 -109.14 39.98 74.06
C LEU A 416 -110.54 39.46 74.44
N GLU A 417 -110.96 38.33 73.89
CA GLU A 417 -112.23 37.67 74.22
C GLU A 417 -112.18 37.01 75.60
N ILE A 418 -111.06 36.36 75.96
CA ILE A 418 -110.81 35.89 77.34
C ILE A 418 -110.84 37.07 78.31
N GLU A 419 -110.19 38.20 77.98
CA GLU A 419 -110.15 39.37 78.85
C GLU A 419 -111.51 40.10 78.91
N GLY A 420 -112.26 40.12 77.81
CA GLY A 420 -113.63 40.61 77.74
C GLY A 420 -114.62 39.76 78.55
N LEU A 421 -114.50 38.43 78.47
CA LEU A 421 -115.28 37.48 79.28
C LEU A 421 -114.89 37.57 80.76
N ARG A 422 -113.61 37.77 81.10
CA ARG A 422 -113.16 38.08 82.46
C ARG A 422 -113.76 39.40 82.95
N GLY A 423 -113.77 40.44 82.11
CA GLY A 423 -114.39 41.73 82.41
C GLY A 423 -115.90 41.63 82.67
N GLN A 424 -116.64 40.92 81.80
CA GLN A 424 -118.07 40.65 81.98
C GLN A 424 -118.35 39.86 83.26
N LEU A 425 -117.56 38.82 83.53
CA LEU A 425 -117.66 38.04 84.76
C LEU A 425 -117.40 38.91 86.00
N ASN A 426 -116.47 39.86 85.93
CA ASN A 426 -116.14 40.77 87.03
C ASN A 426 -117.23 41.82 87.28
N VAL A 427 -117.86 42.32 86.21
CA VAL A 427 -119.04 43.20 86.28
C VAL A 427 -120.23 42.47 86.88
N MET A 428 -120.48 41.22 86.48
CA MET A 428 -121.56 40.40 87.03
C MET A 428 -121.33 40.02 88.51
N LYS A 429 -120.07 39.93 88.97
CA LYS A 429 -119.75 39.75 90.41
C LYS A 429 -120.09 40.98 91.28
N HIS A 430 -120.25 42.17 90.69
CA HIS A 430 -120.56 43.41 91.42
C HIS A 430 -122.04 43.79 91.36
N MET A 431 -122.87 43.06 90.62
CA MET A 431 -124.33 43.17 90.72
C MET A 431 -124.80 42.32 91.91
N GLY A 432 -124.76 42.93 93.09
CA GLY A 432 -125.38 42.41 94.30
C GLY A 432 -126.91 42.54 94.25
N ASP A 433 -127.54 41.53 94.84
CA ASP A 433 -128.95 41.42 95.26
C ASP A 433 -130.01 41.45 94.15
N ASP A 434 -130.20 40.32 93.46
CA ASP A 434 -131.51 39.71 93.24
C ASP A 434 -131.37 38.26 92.72
N GLU A 435 -132.19 37.35 93.23
CA GLU A 435 -132.24 35.91 92.89
C GLU A 435 -132.82 35.67 91.48
N ASP A 436 -132.16 36.18 90.45
CA ASP A 436 -132.49 35.89 89.06
C ASP A 436 -131.73 34.65 88.56
N VAL A 437 -132.46 33.52 88.47
CA VAL A 437 -131.98 32.24 87.91
C VAL A 437 -131.39 32.42 86.50
N GLU A 438 -131.87 33.42 85.75
CA GLU A 438 -131.37 33.74 84.41
C GLU A 438 -129.94 34.31 84.41
N VAL A 439 -129.53 35.00 85.49
CA VAL A 439 -128.17 35.54 85.66
C VAL A 439 -127.18 34.41 85.96
N LEU A 440 -127.56 33.44 86.80
CA LEU A 440 -126.74 32.27 87.13
C LEU A 440 -126.43 31.40 85.90
N MET A 441 -127.43 31.15 85.05
CA MET A 441 -127.22 30.39 83.81
C MET A 441 -126.24 31.10 82.85
N LYS A 442 -126.27 32.44 82.79
CA LYS A 442 -125.35 33.25 81.96
C LYS A 442 -123.93 33.24 82.52
N VAL A 443 -123.76 33.32 83.84
CA VAL A 443 -122.44 33.21 84.51
C VAL A 443 -121.80 31.85 84.27
N GLU A 444 -122.57 30.75 84.38
CA GLU A 444 -122.03 29.41 84.16
C GLU A 444 -121.66 29.15 82.69
N ALA A 445 -122.42 29.70 81.74
CA ALA A 445 -122.07 29.67 80.33
C ALA A 445 -120.74 30.42 80.04
N ILE A 446 -120.53 31.59 80.64
CA ILE A 446 -119.28 32.36 80.51
C ILE A 446 -118.09 31.60 81.11
N LEU A 447 -118.26 30.98 82.29
CA LEU A 447 -117.22 30.17 82.92
C LEU A 447 -116.83 28.94 82.10
N LYS A 448 -117.79 28.32 81.41
CA LYS A 448 -117.51 27.17 80.53
C LYS A 448 -116.71 27.60 79.31
N GLN A 449 -117.09 28.71 78.66
CA GLN A 449 -116.35 29.25 77.52
C GLN A 449 -114.94 29.69 77.90
N LEU A 450 -114.75 30.29 79.08
CA LEU A 450 -113.43 30.70 79.55
C LEU A 450 -112.48 29.51 79.70
N ARG A 451 -112.95 28.40 80.29
CA ARG A 451 -112.13 27.18 80.45
C ARG A 451 -111.73 26.54 79.12
N GLU A 452 -112.62 26.51 78.14
CA GLU A 452 -112.30 25.97 76.80
C GLU A 452 -111.22 26.81 76.12
N LYS A 453 -111.28 28.15 76.24
CA LYS A 453 -110.31 29.06 75.63
C LYS A 453 -108.96 29.13 76.35
N GLU A 454 -108.94 29.02 77.67
CA GLU A 454 -107.69 28.90 78.44
C GLU A 454 -106.94 27.59 78.12
N GLY A 455 -107.66 26.48 77.91
CA GLY A 455 -107.05 25.21 77.51
C GLY A 455 -106.42 25.20 76.11
N GLU A 456 -107.00 25.94 75.14
CA GLU A 456 -106.42 26.10 73.80
C GLU A 456 -105.07 26.83 73.82
N LEU A 457 -104.89 27.79 74.75
CA LEU A 457 -103.65 28.56 74.91
C LEU A 457 -102.53 27.72 75.55
N GLU A 458 -102.82 26.95 76.60
CA GLU A 458 -101.84 26.07 77.26
C GLU A 458 -101.25 25.01 76.31
N HIS A 459 -102.07 24.44 75.40
CA HIS A 459 -101.59 23.47 74.42
C HIS A 459 -100.56 24.08 73.45
N LEU A 460 -100.73 25.36 73.07
CA LEU A 460 -99.79 26.07 72.20
C LEU A 460 -98.44 26.33 72.88
N GLU A 461 -98.44 26.64 74.18
CA GLU A 461 -97.22 26.86 74.95
C GLU A 461 -96.43 25.57 75.18
N ALA A 462 -97.11 24.46 75.44
CA ALA A 462 -96.49 23.14 75.58
C ALA A 462 -95.74 22.68 74.32
N LEU A 463 -96.29 22.96 73.13
CA LEU A 463 -95.65 22.63 71.85
C LEU A 463 -94.34 23.41 71.64
N ASN A 464 -94.29 24.68 72.05
CA ASN A 464 -93.11 25.51 71.89
C ASN A 464 -91.93 25.00 72.75
N GLN A 465 -92.21 24.54 73.97
CA GLN A 465 -91.19 24.00 74.86
C GLN A 465 -90.62 22.65 74.38
N ALA A 466 -91.42 21.83 73.70
CA ALA A 466 -90.97 20.57 73.11
C ALA A 466 -89.92 20.78 72.01
N LEU A 467 -90.08 21.83 71.19
CA LEU A 467 -89.15 22.13 70.10
C LEU A 467 -87.77 22.58 70.60
N ILE A 468 -87.71 23.33 71.70
CA ILE A 468 -86.43 23.76 72.30
C ILE A 468 -85.65 22.55 72.85
N VAL A 469 -86.34 21.58 73.45
CA VAL A 469 -85.71 20.35 73.94
C VAL A 469 -85.16 19.52 72.78
N GLN A 470 -85.87 19.47 71.66
CA GLN A 470 -85.46 18.71 70.47
C GLN A 470 -84.20 19.30 69.80
N GLU A 471 -84.06 20.63 69.74
CA GLU A 471 -82.89 21.30 69.16
C GLU A 471 -81.62 21.03 69.97
N ARG A 472 -81.69 21.16 71.30
CA ARG A 472 -80.56 20.83 72.19
C ARG A 472 -80.13 19.38 72.07
N LYS A 473 -81.09 18.46 71.95
CA LYS A 473 -80.81 17.04 71.77
C LYS A 473 -80.06 16.76 70.46
N SER A 474 -80.50 17.36 69.36
CA SER A 474 -79.85 17.20 68.06
C SER A 474 -78.40 17.74 68.03
N ASN A 475 -78.12 18.84 68.74
CA ASN A 475 -76.77 19.39 68.82
C ASN A 475 -75.80 18.48 69.63
N VAL A 476 -76.29 17.85 70.71
CA VAL A 476 -75.51 16.85 71.45
C VAL A 476 -75.18 15.65 70.56
N GLU A 477 -76.16 15.12 69.82
CA GLU A 477 -75.98 13.99 68.91
C GLU A 477 -74.92 14.28 67.82
N LEU A 478 -74.86 15.52 67.30
CA LEU A 478 -73.84 15.93 66.32
C LEU A 478 -72.43 15.99 66.91
N GLN A 479 -72.28 16.49 68.15
CA GLN A 479 -70.98 16.53 68.82
C GLN A 479 -70.48 15.13 69.16
N ASP A 480 -71.37 14.23 69.60
CA ASP A 480 -71.03 12.84 69.89
C ASP A 480 -70.64 12.08 68.63
N ALA A 481 -71.38 12.27 67.52
CA ALA A 481 -71.01 11.70 66.23
C ALA A 481 -69.61 12.15 65.76
N ARG A 482 -69.21 13.40 66.05
CA ARG A 482 -67.88 13.90 65.69
C ARG A 482 -66.77 13.27 66.53
N LYS A 483 -67.01 13.13 67.83
CA LYS A 483 -66.05 12.47 68.73
C LYS A 483 -65.84 11.01 68.35
N GLU A 484 -66.93 10.28 68.03
CA GLU A 484 -66.78 8.88 67.62
C GLU A 484 -66.14 8.69 66.26
N LEU A 485 -66.33 9.64 65.36
CA LEU A 485 -65.63 9.63 64.08
C LEU A 485 -64.11 9.81 64.27
N ILE A 486 -63.69 10.70 65.17
CA ILE A 486 -62.27 10.90 65.52
C ILE A 486 -61.72 9.64 66.22
N SER A 487 -62.46 9.08 67.18
CA SER A 487 -62.07 7.84 67.89
C SER A 487 -61.86 6.68 66.91
N GLY A 488 -62.86 6.39 66.06
CA GLY A 488 -62.80 5.28 65.11
C GLY A 488 -61.74 5.43 64.02
N LEU A 489 -61.47 6.66 63.55
CA LEU A 489 -60.39 6.88 62.57
C LEU A 489 -58.99 6.78 63.19
N ASN A 490 -58.85 6.98 64.50
CA ASN A 490 -57.57 6.80 65.19
C ASN A 490 -57.16 5.32 65.26
N GLU A 491 -58.14 4.40 65.33
CA GLU A 491 -57.90 2.94 65.34
C GLU A 491 -57.57 2.38 63.95
N ILE A 492 -58.05 3.02 62.88
CA ILE A 492 -57.84 2.58 61.50
C ILE A 492 -56.51 3.15 60.99
N ALA A 493 -55.40 2.49 61.33
CA ALA A 493 -54.07 2.88 60.86
C ALA A 493 -53.95 2.72 59.32
N GLY A 494 -54.10 3.82 58.58
CA GLY A 494 -53.94 3.83 57.13
C GLY A 494 -53.73 5.23 56.55
N ARG A 495 -52.79 5.37 55.61
CA ARG A 495 -52.53 6.62 54.88
C ARG A 495 -53.68 6.93 53.91
N GLY A 496 -54.74 7.56 54.40
CA GLY A 496 -55.81 8.14 53.60
C GLY A 496 -55.79 9.67 53.59
N ASP A 497 -56.54 10.28 52.67
CA ASP A 497 -56.63 11.74 52.56
C ASP A 497 -57.32 12.39 53.78
N ILE A 498 -58.21 11.66 54.46
CA ILE A 498 -58.84 12.07 55.72
C ILE A 498 -58.34 11.16 56.84
N GLY A 499 -57.95 11.74 57.96
CA GLY A 499 -57.52 10.98 59.13
C GLY A 499 -57.56 11.83 60.40
N VAL A 500 -56.98 11.32 61.46
CA VAL A 500 -56.80 12.05 62.71
C VAL A 500 -55.42 12.71 62.69
N LYS A 501 -55.38 14.01 63.00
CA LYS A 501 -54.12 14.72 63.25
C LYS A 501 -54.07 15.09 64.74
N ARG A 502 -52.95 14.77 65.38
CA ARG A 502 -52.68 15.15 66.77
C ARG A 502 -52.05 16.55 66.76
N MET A 503 -52.86 17.57 67.03
CA MET A 503 -52.43 18.97 66.94
C MET A 503 -51.48 19.29 68.10
N GLY A 504 -50.26 19.73 67.76
CA GLY A 504 -49.22 20.02 68.75
C GLY A 504 -48.32 18.86 69.13
N GLU A 505 -48.41 17.71 68.44
CA GLU A 505 -47.46 16.61 68.61
C GLU A 505 -46.11 16.96 67.97
N LEU A 506 -45.02 16.76 68.72
CA LEU A 506 -43.67 17.09 68.26
C LEU A 506 -43.14 16.01 67.29
N ASP A 507 -42.61 16.42 66.14
CA ASP A 507 -41.96 15.48 65.20
C ASP A 507 -40.57 15.11 65.73
N ASN A 508 -40.39 13.83 66.07
CA ASN A 508 -39.14 13.32 66.61
C ASN A 508 -38.05 13.11 65.54
N LYS A 509 -38.40 13.06 64.25
CA LYS A 509 -37.43 12.74 63.18
C LYS A 509 -36.25 13.72 63.10
N PRO A 510 -36.44 15.06 63.18
CA PRO A 510 -35.33 16.00 63.14
C PRO A 510 -34.37 15.81 64.31
N PHE A 511 -34.88 15.49 65.51
CA PHE A 511 -34.05 15.20 66.68
C PHE A 511 -33.21 13.94 66.45
N HIS A 512 -33.81 12.84 65.95
CA HIS A 512 -33.07 11.63 65.58
C HIS A 512 -32.01 11.89 64.52
N GLN A 513 -32.32 12.66 63.48
CA GLN A 513 -31.35 12.97 62.42
C GLN A 513 -30.14 13.74 62.94
N VAL A 514 -30.34 14.66 63.87
CA VAL A 514 -29.25 15.40 64.51
C VAL A 514 -28.44 14.50 65.44
N MET A 515 -29.09 13.62 66.20
CA MET A 515 -28.39 12.69 67.11
C MET A 515 -27.61 11.61 66.36
N LYS A 516 -28.12 11.07 65.24
CA LYS A 516 -27.40 10.09 64.39
C LYS A 516 -26.10 10.66 63.81
N ARG A 517 -25.96 11.98 63.71
CA ARG A 517 -24.70 12.63 63.29
C ARG A 517 -23.67 12.72 64.41
N LYS A 518 -24.10 12.64 65.67
CA LYS A 518 -23.27 12.84 66.87
C LYS A 518 -22.96 11.54 67.63
N TYR A 519 -23.83 10.53 67.54
CA TYR A 519 -23.75 9.28 68.31
C TYR A 519 -23.96 8.05 67.41
N ASN A 520 -23.67 6.86 67.93
CA ASN A 520 -24.00 5.60 67.25
C ASN A 520 -25.53 5.37 67.21
N GLU A 521 -26.03 4.42 66.41
CA GLU A 521 -27.47 4.32 66.12
C GLU A 521 -28.34 4.08 67.37
N ASP A 522 -27.91 3.20 68.27
CA ASP A 522 -28.65 2.90 69.51
C ASP A 522 -28.60 4.08 70.50
N GLU A 523 -27.45 4.73 70.68
CA GLU A 523 -27.32 5.92 71.53
C GLU A 523 -28.03 7.14 70.92
N ALA A 524 -28.02 7.28 69.59
CA ALA A 524 -28.69 8.37 68.91
C ALA A 524 -30.20 8.33 69.12
N ASP A 525 -30.78 7.12 69.13
CA ASP A 525 -32.21 6.95 69.32
C ASP A 525 -32.65 7.23 70.76
N GLU A 526 -31.86 6.81 71.75
CA GLU A 526 -32.09 7.15 73.17
C GLU A 526 -31.94 8.66 73.42
N ARG A 527 -30.85 9.26 72.94
CA ARG A 527 -30.58 10.71 73.08
C ARG A 527 -31.59 11.60 72.38
N ALA A 528 -32.08 11.17 71.22
CA ALA A 528 -33.12 11.90 70.50
C ALA A 528 -34.43 11.87 71.28
N SER A 529 -34.78 10.72 71.85
CA SER A 529 -35.97 10.56 72.69
C SER A 529 -35.90 11.43 73.95
N GLU A 530 -34.76 11.45 74.65
CA GLU A 530 -34.53 12.33 75.82
C GLU A 530 -34.76 13.81 75.48
N LEU A 531 -34.21 14.27 74.35
CA LEU A 531 -34.34 15.66 73.91
C LEU A 531 -35.75 16.00 73.41
N CYS A 532 -36.39 15.10 72.68
CA CYS A 532 -37.80 15.27 72.30
C CYS A 532 -38.68 15.43 73.53
N SER A 533 -38.56 14.55 74.52
CA SER A 533 -39.35 14.63 75.76
C SER A 533 -39.10 15.92 76.53
N LEU A 534 -37.85 16.40 76.57
CA LEU A 534 -37.55 17.71 77.19
C LEU A 534 -38.30 18.86 76.49
N TRP A 535 -38.32 18.87 75.16
CA TRP A 535 -39.01 19.90 74.40
C TRP A 535 -40.54 19.76 74.44
N GLU A 536 -41.06 18.54 74.53
CA GLU A 536 -42.49 18.30 74.80
C GLU A 536 -42.91 18.86 76.16
N GLU A 537 -42.07 18.73 77.19
CA GLU A 537 -42.34 19.33 78.51
C GLU A 537 -42.29 20.87 78.45
N TYR A 538 -41.36 21.45 77.70
CA TYR A 538 -41.40 22.90 77.47
C TYR A 538 -42.66 23.34 76.74
N LEU A 539 -43.12 22.62 75.71
CA LEU A 539 -44.35 22.97 74.99
C LEU A 539 -45.61 22.91 75.87
N LYS A 540 -45.63 22.04 76.89
CA LYS A 540 -46.72 21.94 77.88
C LYS A 540 -46.64 23.00 78.98
N ASP A 541 -45.47 23.59 79.21
CA ASP A 541 -45.24 24.56 80.27
C ASP A 541 -46.12 25.81 80.06
N PRO A 542 -47.10 26.09 80.95
CA PRO A 542 -47.94 27.28 80.84
C PRO A 542 -47.16 28.58 81.11
N ASP A 543 -45.95 28.55 81.66
CA ASP A 543 -45.17 29.76 81.89
C ASP A 543 -44.27 30.11 80.69
N TRP A 544 -44.10 29.19 79.73
CA TRP A 544 -43.29 29.43 78.53
C TRP A 544 -44.14 29.78 77.30
N HIS A 545 -44.14 31.06 76.93
CA HIS A 545 -44.96 31.62 75.84
C HIS A 545 -44.11 32.42 74.84
N PRO A 546 -43.28 31.79 73.98
CA PRO A 546 -42.41 32.50 73.05
C PRO A 546 -43.16 32.96 71.79
N LEU A 547 -44.27 33.67 71.97
CA LEU A 547 -45.13 34.21 70.92
C LEU A 547 -45.31 35.73 71.11
N LYS A 548 -45.10 36.49 70.03
CA LYS A 548 -45.35 37.92 69.92
C LYS A 548 -46.58 38.17 69.04
N VAL A 549 -47.50 39.00 69.52
CA VAL A 549 -48.63 39.45 68.70
C VAL A 549 -48.15 40.51 67.73
N THR A 550 -48.28 40.26 66.43
CA THR A 550 -47.99 41.24 65.38
C THR A 550 -49.23 41.51 64.53
N MET A 551 -49.29 42.70 63.92
CA MET A 551 -50.43 43.13 63.13
C MET A 551 -50.11 42.93 61.65
N VAL A 552 -50.67 41.89 61.05
CA VAL A 552 -50.47 41.53 59.63
C VAL A 552 -51.82 41.67 58.93
N GLU A 553 -51.88 42.54 57.90
CA GLU A 553 -53.10 42.81 57.11
C GLU A 553 -54.36 43.20 57.94
N GLY A 554 -54.17 43.91 59.06
CA GLY A 554 -55.27 44.39 59.90
C GLY A 554 -55.86 43.38 60.89
N LYS A 555 -55.27 42.17 61.01
CA LYS A 555 -55.63 41.18 62.04
C LYS A 555 -54.46 40.93 62.99
N HIS A 556 -54.75 40.79 64.28
CA HIS A 556 -53.75 40.38 65.28
C HIS A 556 -53.42 38.90 65.07
N GLN A 557 -52.15 38.59 64.78
CA GLN A 557 -51.64 37.23 64.63
C GLN A 557 -50.51 36.97 65.61
N ASN A 558 -50.53 35.80 66.25
CA ASN A 558 -49.44 35.31 67.08
C ASN A 558 -48.31 34.82 66.17
N VAL A 559 -47.13 35.42 66.28
CA VAL A 559 -45.91 35.05 65.54
C VAL A 559 -44.84 34.68 66.55
N ILE A 560 -43.95 33.78 66.15
CA ILE A 560 -42.91 33.23 67.04
C ILE A 560 -41.91 34.32 67.41
N ASP A 561 -41.58 34.39 68.70
CA ASP A 561 -40.54 35.29 69.19
C ASP A 561 -39.15 34.74 68.84
N ALA A 562 -38.56 35.25 67.76
CA ALA A 562 -37.20 34.91 67.36
C ALA A 562 -36.13 35.31 68.39
N GLU A 563 -36.48 36.18 69.36
CA GLU A 563 -35.58 36.61 70.41
C GLU A 563 -35.60 35.72 71.66
N ASP A 564 -36.51 34.73 71.77
CA ASP A 564 -36.61 33.82 72.92
C ASP A 564 -35.31 33.01 73.12
N ASP A 565 -34.79 33.03 74.35
CA ASP A 565 -33.50 32.44 74.68
C ASP A 565 -33.47 30.91 74.50
N LYS A 566 -34.57 30.21 74.82
CA LYS A 566 -34.66 28.75 74.65
C LYS A 566 -34.71 28.40 73.16
N LEU A 567 -35.54 29.09 72.36
CA LEU A 567 -35.64 28.86 70.91
C LEU A 567 -34.35 29.22 70.16
N LYS A 568 -33.65 30.29 70.58
CA LYS A 568 -32.31 30.62 70.06
C LYS A 568 -31.29 29.53 70.37
N GLY A 569 -31.26 29.05 71.62
CA GLY A 569 -30.41 27.94 72.04
C GLY A 569 -30.65 26.69 71.21
N LEU A 570 -31.93 26.31 71.05
CA LEU A 570 -32.35 25.18 70.21
C LEU A 570 -31.80 25.27 68.78
N ARG A 571 -31.97 26.44 68.16
CA ARG A 571 -31.53 26.68 66.79
C ARG A 571 -30.01 26.61 66.65
N ASN A 572 -29.28 27.16 67.61
CA ASN A 572 -27.81 27.17 67.59
C ASN A 572 -27.20 25.78 67.85
N GLU A 573 -27.81 24.99 68.75
CA GLU A 573 -27.24 23.70 69.18
C GLU A 573 -27.67 22.51 68.31
N LEU A 574 -28.92 22.53 67.84
CA LEU A 574 -29.57 21.40 67.14
C LEU A 574 -29.98 21.75 65.70
N GLY A 575 -29.92 23.02 65.30
CA GLY A 575 -30.13 23.46 63.92
C GLY A 575 -31.59 23.77 63.56
N ASP A 576 -31.76 24.28 62.34
CA ASP A 576 -33.03 24.84 61.85
C ASP A 576 -34.16 23.81 61.71
N GLU A 577 -33.82 22.53 61.46
CA GLU A 577 -34.82 21.47 61.30
C GLU A 577 -35.53 21.15 62.62
N VAL A 578 -34.78 21.08 63.72
CA VAL A 578 -35.34 20.86 65.06
C VAL A 578 -36.09 22.09 65.54
N TYR A 579 -35.54 23.28 65.29
CA TYR A 579 -36.24 24.55 65.55
C TYR A 579 -37.60 24.59 64.86
N LYS A 580 -37.67 24.22 63.57
CA LYS A 580 -38.91 24.19 62.80
C LYS A 580 -39.95 23.20 63.35
N ALA A 581 -39.52 22.04 63.83
CA ALA A 581 -40.41 21.05 64.43
C ALA A 581 -41.06 21.59 65.72
N VAL A 582 -40.26 22.12 66.64
CA VAL A 582 -40.74 22.68 67.92
C VAL A 582 -41.66 23.87 67.70
N THR A 583 -41.28 24.78 66.80
CA THR A 583 -42.07 25.98 66.49
C THR A 583 -43.40 25.67 65.81
N THR A 584 -43.45 24.63 64.98
CA THR A 584 -44.69 24.15 64.35
C THR A 584 -45.63 23.57 65.40
N ALA A 585 -45.14 22.69 66.28
CA ALA A 585 -45.93 22.12 67.37
C ALA A 585 -46.50 23.21 68.29
N LEU A 586 -45.69 24.22 68.65
CA LEU A 586 -46.12 25.35 69.46
C LEU A 586 -47.29 26.13 68.82
N MET A 587 -47.21 26.41 67.52
CA MET A 587 -48.25 27.14 66.80
C MET A 587 -49.56 26.34 66.75
N GLU A 588 -49.49 25.02 66.55
CA GLU A 588 -50.66 24.15 66.55
C GLU A 588 -51.35 24.08 67.92
N ILE A 589 -50.60 24.00 69.02
CA ILE A 589 -51.16 24.04 70.37
C ILE A 589 -51.94 25.33 70.60
N ASN A 590 -51.38 26.46 70.19
CA ASN A 590 -51.99 27.77 70.40
C ASN A 590 -53.26 27.98 69.55
N GLU A 591 -53.36 27.35 68.38
CA GLU A 591 -54.54 27.46 67.52
C GLU A 591 -55.69 26.55 67.98
N TYR A 592 -55.39 25.32 68.38
CA TYR A 592 -56.42 24.29 68.63
C TYR A 592 -56.73 24.06 70.11
N ASN A 593 -55.80 24.40 71.01
CA ASN A 593 -56.00 24.27 72.45
C ASN A 593 -55.19 25.30 73.26
N PRO A 594 -55.40 26.62 73.03
CA PRO A 594 -54.59 27.67 73.66
C PRO A 594 -54.62 27.64 75.19
N SER A 595 -55.77 27.30 75.78
CA SER A 595 -55.94 27.28 77.24
C SER A 595 -55.45 25.99 77.89
N GLY A 596 -55.57 24.84 77.21
CA GLY A 596 -55.26 23.54 77.77
C GLY A 596 -53.82 23.09 77.54
N ARG A 597 -53.16 23.57 76.48
CA ARG A 597 -51.78 23.23 76.08
C ARG A 597 -51.44 21.74 75.95
N TYR A 598 -52.44 20.87 75.97
CA TYR A 598 -52.28 19.44 75.68
C TYR A 598 -52.64 19.15 74.23
N ILE A 599 -52.08 18.06 73.71
CA ILE A 599 -52.29 17.60 72.33
C ILE A 599 -53.77 17.23 72.13
N THR A 600 -54.41 17.85 71.14
CA THR A 600 -55.82 17.60 70.79
C THR A 600 -55.91 16.88 69.47
N SER A 601 -56.66 15.78 69.43
CA SER A 601 -56.94 15.03 68.20
C SER A 601 -58.05 15.70 67.40
N GLU A 602 -57.76 16.03 66.16
CA GLU A 602 -58.71 16.68 65.25
C GLU A 602 -58.91 15.87 63.97
N LEU A 603 -60.15 15.91 63.45
CA LEU A 603 -60.45 15.34 62.16
C LEU A 603 -59.81 16.21 61.07
N TRP A 604 -58.91 15.62 60.28
CA TRP A 604 -58.03 16.36 59.38
C TRP A 604 -58.09 15.87 57.95
N ASN A 605 -58.13 16.82 57.02
CA ASN A 605 -57.96 16.57 55.60
C ASN A 605 -56.51 16.86 55.22
N TYR A 606 -55.70 15.81 55.04
CA TYR A 606 -54.29 15.90 54.69
C TYR A 606 -54.06 16.38 53.25
N ARG A 607 -55.03 16.20 52.35
CA ARG A 607 -54.94 16.70 50.97
C ARG A 607 -55.05 18.22 50.92
N GLU A 608 -55.99 18.78 51.67
CA GLU A 608 -56.26 20.22 51.68
C GLU A 608 -55.51 20.96 52.80
N GLY A 609 -54.87 20.24 53.73
CA GLY A 609 -54.16 20.85 54.84
C GLY A 609 -55.06 21.62 55.80
N LYS A 610 -56.31 21.16 56.01
CA LYS A 610 -57.31 21.84 56.86
C LYS A 610 -58.14 20.85 57.70
N ARG A 611 -58.86 21.38 58.70
CA ARG A 611 -59.83 20.61 59.50
C ARG A 611 -60.96 20.06 58.63
N ALA A 612 -61.23 18.77 58.73
CA ALA A 612 -62.29 18.10 57.98
C ALA A 612 -63.65 18.21 58.70
N THR A 613 -64.71 18.18 57.90
CA THR A 613 -66.11 18.17 58.33
C THR A 613 -66.59 16.75 58.66
N LEU A 614 -67.68 16.65 59.44
CA LEU A 614 -68.34 15.38 59.77
C LEU A 614 -68.75 14.61 58.51
N GLU A 615 -69.30 15.31 57.52
CA GLU A 615 -69.71 14.73 56.24
C GLU A 615 -68.53 14.14 55.48
N GLU A 616 -67.42 14.88 55.36
CA GLU A 616 -66.20 14.40 54.71
C GLU A 616 -65.65 13.13 55.38
N GLY A 617 -65.64 13.09 56.72
CA GLY A 617 -65.16 11.91 57.44
C GLY A 617 -66.11 10.71 57.30
N VAL A 618 -67.43 10.91 57.31
CA VAL A 618 -68.40 9.83 57.07
C VAL A 618 -68.30 9.30 55.64
N ILE A 619 -68.18 10.18 54.64
CA ILE A 619 -67.97 9.78 53.24
C ILE A 619 -66.66 9.00 53.10
N PHE A 620 -65.60 9.44 53.78
CA PHE A 620 -64.33 8.72 53.78
C PHE A 620 -64.47 7.31 54.35
N ILE A 621 -65.09 7.13 55.52
CA ILE A 621 -65.33 5.80 56.10
C ILE A 621 -66.21 4.94 55.19
N LEU A 622 -67.28 5.50 54.62
CA LEU A 622 -68.16 4.77 53.70
C LEU A 622 -67.40 4.27 52.46
N ASN A 623 -66.49 5.09 51.93
CA ASN A 623 -65.66 4.69 50.81
C ASN A 623 -64.64 3.62 51.21
N GLN A 624 -63.98 3.75 52.37
CA GLN A 624 -63.09 2.70 52.89
C GLN A 624 -63.83 1.39 53.12
N TRP A 625 -65.04 1.44 53.67
CA TRP A 625 -65.90 0.28 53.85
C TRP A 625 -66.29 -0.37 52.51
N ARG A 626 -66.65 0.42 51.48
CA ARG A 626 -66.93 -0.09 50.13
C ARG A 626 -65.71 -0.78 49.52
N ILE A 627 -64.52 -0.22 49.70
CA ILE A 627 -63.26 -0.82 49.23
C ILE A 627 -62.98 -2.13 49.98
N ALA A 628 -63.10 -2.14 51.30
CA ALA A 628 -62.91 -3.33 52.13
C ALA A 628 -63.92 -4.45 51.78
N LYS A 629 -65.17 -4.08 51.49
CA LYS A 629 -66.23 -5.02 51.06
C LYS A 629 -65.90 -5.67 49.71
N ARG A 630 -65.37 -4.90 48.75
CA ARG A 630 -64.92 -5.46 47.45
C ARG A 630 -63.75 -6.43 47.62
N LYS A 631 -62.79 -6.13 48.51
CA LYS A 631 -61.65 -7.02 48.79
C LYS A 631 -62.05 -8.32 49.51
N ARG A 632 -63.06 -8.31 50.39
CA ARG A 632 -63.59 -9.53 51.03
C ARG A 632 -64.44 -10.41 50.11
N GLY A 633 -64.93 -9.89 48.99
CA GLY A 633 -65.67 -10.67 47.97
C GLY A 633 -64.78 -11.34 46.92
N MET A 634 -63.45 -11.20 47.03
CA MET A 634 -62.46 -11.84 46.16
C MET A 634 -61.57 -12.87 46.92
N SER A 635 -62.00 -13.31 48.11
CA SER A 635 -61.41 -14.44 48.83
C SER A 635 -62.35 -15.63 48.87
#